data_AF-A0A509CHI3-F1
#
_entry.id   AF-A0A509CHI3-F1
#
_cell.length_a   1.000
_cell.length_b   1.000
_cell.length_c   1.000
_cell.angle_alpha   90.00
_cell.angle_beta   90.00
_cell.angle_gamma   90.00
#
_symmetry.space_group_name_H-M   'P 1'
#
loop_
_entity.id
_entity.type
_entity.pdbx_description
1 polymer ?
#
loop_
_entity_poly.entity_id
_entity_poly.type
_entity_poly.pdbx_seq_one_letter_code
_entity_poly.pdbx_strand_id
1 'polypeptide(L)'
;MTKPASTTKKPRKQHTPEFRQEALKLAERIGVAAAARELNLYESQLYNWRSKQQNQLSSSEREQEMSAEIARLKRQLAERDEELAILQKAATYFAKRLKLSMSSSKNIRLSSISKPCAVYFRLPVAAGTSGISVVIR
;
A
#
# COMPACT_ATOMS: atom_id res chain seq x y z
N MET A 1 -37.45 -30.03 1.77
CA MET A 1 -37.29 -29.74 3.21
C MET A 1 -36.11 -30.55 3.75
N THR A 2 -34.88 -30.06 3.62
CA THR A 2 -33.68 -30.70 4.16
C THR A 2 -33.23 -29.94 5.41
N LYS A 3 -33.32 -30.60 6.56
CA LYS A 3 -32.99 -30.04 7.88
C LYS A 3 -31.47 -30.11 8.08
N PRO A 4 -30.75 -29.01 8.38
CA PRO A 4 -29.31 -29.06 8.60
C PRO A 4 -29.01 -29.74 9.95
N ALA A 5 -28.20 -30.79 9.92
CA ALA A 5 -27.72 -31.48 11.11
C ALA A 5 -26.70 -30.60 11.85
N SER A 6 -27.06 -30.19 13.07
CA SER A 6 -26.14 -29.54 14.01
C SER A 6 -25.13 -30.56 14.51
N THR A 7 -23.86 -30.43 14.09
CA THR A 7 -22.77 -31.26 14.60
C THR A 7 -22.14 -30.58 15.81
N THR A 8 -22.48 -31.06 17.01
CA THR A 8 -21.85 -30.62 18.27
C THR A 8 -20.38 -31.09 18.28
N LYS A 9 -19.44 -30.20 17.96
CA LYS A 9 -18.00 -30.52 17.95
C LYS A 9 -17.45 -30.52 19.38
N LYS A 10 -16.78 -31.62 19.77
CA LYS A 10 -16.06 -31.71 21.05
C LYS A 10 -14.99 -30.60 21.14
N PRO A 11 -14.86 -29.90 22.28
CA PRO A 11 -13.84 -28.89 22.47
C PRO A 11 -12.45 -29.55 22.34
N ARG A 12 -11.57 -28.94 21.53
CA ARG A 12 -10.22 -29.45 21.33
C ARG A 12 -9.38 -29.18 22.58
N LYS A 13 -8.54 -30.15 22.98
CA LYS A 13 -7.56 -29.94 24.04
C LYS A 13 -6.59 -28.83 23.62
N GLN A 14 -6.54 -27.77 24.41
CA GLN A 14 -5.60 -26.66 24.20
C GLN A 14 -4.37 -26.89 25.07
N HIS A 15 -3.19 -26.73 24.47
CA HIS A 15 -1.92 -26.80 25.18
C HIS A 15 -1.40 -25.38 25.43
N THR A 16 -0.85 -25.11 26.61
CA THR A 16 -0.21 -23.83 26.93
C THR A 16 0.99 -23.58 26.02
N PRO A 17 1.34 -22.32 25.72
CA PRO A 17 2.47 -22.01 24.86
C PRO A 17 3.81 -22.48 25.46
N GLU A 18 3.98 -22.44 26.78
CA GLU A 18 5.17 -22.90 27.49
C GLU A 18 5.38 -24.40 27.29
N PHE A 19 4.31 -25.19 27.47
CA PHE A 19 4.35 -26.63 27.25
C PHE A 19 4.71 -26.97 25.79
N ARG A 20 4.19 -26.21 24.82
CA ARG A 20 4.53 -26.41 23.41
C ARG A 20 6.02 -26.16 23.15
N GLN A 21 6.60 -25.14 23.77
CA GLN A 21 8.03 -24.84 23.63
C GLN A 21 8.90 -25.93 24.27
N GLU A 22 8.56 -26.38 25.47
CA GLU A 22 9.27 -27.49 26.14
C GLU A 22 9.19 -28.77 25.33
N ALA A 23 8.00 -29.10 24.80
CA ALA A 23 7.80 -30.26 23.95
C ALA A 23 8.64 -30.22 22.67
N LEU A 24 8.81 -29.04 22.05
CA LEU A 24 9.67 -28.86 20.89
C LEU A 24 11.16 -28.99 21.25
N LYS A 25 11.61 -28.42 22.37
CA LYS A 25 12.99 -28.59 22.88
C LYS A 25 13.31 -30.06 23.17
N LEU A 26 12.35 -30.79 23.73
CA LEU A 26 12.49 -32.22 24.00
C LEU A 26 12.55 -33.00 22.67
N ALA A 27 11.69 -32.67 21.70
CA ALA A 27 11.73 -33.26 20.37
C ALA A 27 13.04 -32.98 19.59
N GLU A 28 13.75 -31.89 19.87
CA GLU A 28 15.08 -31.62 19.31
C GLU A 28 16.16 -32.53 19.92
N ARG A 29 16.04 -32.89 21.20
CA ARG A 29 17.03 -33.70 21.92
C ARG A 29 16.91 -35.19 21.65
N ILE A 30 15.71 -35.74 21.73
CA ILE A 30 15.45 -37.19 21.63
C ILE A 30 14.70 -37.59 20.36
N GLY A 31 14.27 -36.62 19.54
CA GLY A 31 13.50 -36.85 18.33
C GLY A 31 11.98 -36.81 18.55
N VAL A 32 11.23 -36.53 17.48
CA VAL A 32 9.78 -36.29 17.52
C VAL A 32 9.00 -37.51 18.01
N ALA A 33 9.33 -38.71 17.53
CA ALA A 33 8.63 -39.94 17.88
C ALA A 33 8.85 -40.38 19.34
N ALA A 34 10.03 -40.12 19.90
CA ALA A 34 10.32 -40.39 21.31
C ALA A 34 9.62 -39.35 22.20
N ALA A 35 9.72 -38.08 21.84
CA ALA A 35 9.05 -36.98 22.54
C ALA A 35 7.53 -37.13 22.60
N ALA A 36 6.92 -37.53 21.48
CA ALA A 36 5.49 -37.80 21.41
C ALA A 36 5.05 -38.89 22.40
N ARG A 37 5.85 -39.96 22.53
CA ARG A 37 5.59 -41.06 23.45
C ARG A 37 5.72 -40.64 24.92
N GLU A 38 6.76 -39.88 25.27
CA GLU A 38 6.96 -39.40 26.65
C GLU A 38 5.87 -38.42 27.09
N LEU A 39 5.45 -37.53 26.19
CA LEU A 39 4.45 -36.51 26.48
C LEU A 39 3.00 -36.97 26.22
N ASN A 40 2.82 -38.22 25.78
CA ASN A 40 1.55 -38.80 25.38
C ASN A 40 0.77 -37.92 24.37
N LEU A 41 1.49 -37.41 23.38
CA LEU A 41 1.00 -36.58 22.29
C LEU A 41 1.01 -37.35 20.97
N TYR A 42 0.22 -36.88 20.01
CA TYR A 42 0.36 -37.34 18.64
C TYR A 42 1.58 -36.70 17.97
N GLU A 43 2.37 -37.48 17.23
CA GLU A 43 3.53 -36.96 16.49
C GLU A 43 3.16 -35.82 15.55
N SER A 44 1.98 -35.90 14.92
CA SER A 44 1.44 -34.85 14.06
C SER A 44 1.26 -33.51 14.77
N GLN A 45 1.00 -33.50 16.09
CA GLN A 45 0.91 -32.25 16.86
C GLN A 45 2.26 -31.55 16.92
N LEU A 46 3.34 -32.29 17.17
CA LEU A 46 4.70 -31.75 17.21
C LEU A 46 5.14 -31.21 15.84
N TYR A 47 4.87 -31.94 14.76
CA TYR A 47 5.13 -31.44 13.39
C TYR A 47 4.35 -30.15 13.09
N ASN A 48 3.06 -30.12 13.46
CA ASN A 48 2.22 -28.94 13.28
C ASN A 48 2.74 -27.74 14.09
N TRP A 49 3.23 -27.96 15.32
CA TRP A 49 3.79 -26.89 16.15
C TRP A 49 5.11 -26.37 15.59
N ARG A 50 6.00 -27.25 15.13
CA ARG A 50 7.26 -26.86 14.48
C ARG A 50 6.99 -26.04 13.21
N SER A 51 6.06 -26.49 12.35
CA SER A 51 5.67 -25.75 11.15
C SER A 51 5.07 -24.38 11.49
N LYS A 52 4.21 -24.29 12.51
CA LYS A 52 3.68 -23.01 12.98
C LYS A 52 4.77 -22.08 13.50
N GLN A 53 5.74 -22.59 14.26
CA GLN A 53 6.84 -21.78 14.76
C GLN A 53 7.68 -21.22 13.61
N GLN A 54 8.02 -22.05 12.63
CA GLN A 54 8.77 -21.61 11.45
C GLN A 54 8.00 -20.54 10.66
N ASN A 55 6.70 -20.76 10.44
CA ASN A 55 5.87 -19.80 9.71
C ASN A 55 5.79 -18.46 10.46
N GLN A 56 5.67 -18.47 11.79
CA GLN A 56 5.63 -17.25 12.60
C GLN A 56 6.94 -16.46 12.51
N LEU A 57 8.09 -17.15 12.54
CA LEU A 57 9.40 -16.50 12.35
C LEU A 57 9.48 -15.84 10.97
N SER A 58 9.16 -16.59 9.91
CA SER A 58 9.19 -16.06 8.54
C SER A 58 8.19 -14.93 8.29
N SER A 59 7.01 -14.97 8.93
CA SER A 59 6.01 -13.90 8.86
C SER A 59 6.53 -12.66 9.56
N SER A 60 7.13 -12.81 10.74
CA SER A 60 7.68 -11.69 11.49
C SER A 60 8.80 -10.99 10.74
N GLU A 61 9.72 -11.74 10.11
CA GLU A 61 10.78 -11.17 9.27
C GLU A 61 10.21 -10.38 8.09
N ARG A 62 9.24 -10.97 7.38
CA ARG A 62 8.56 -10.30 6.25
C ARG A 62 7.81 -9.04 6.66
N GLU A 63 7.14 -9.09 7.81
CA GLU A 63 6.43 -7.93 8.38
C GLU A 63 7.41 -6.82 8.76
N GLN A 64 8.57 -7.16 9.32
CA GLN A 64 9.64 -6.21 9.63
C GLN A 64 10.18 -5.55 8.36
N GLU A 65 10.50 -6.33 7.32
CA GLU A 65 10.95 -5.81 6.03
C GLU A 65 9.90 -4.87 5.41
N MET A 66 8.63 -5.28 5.42
CA MET A 66 7.53 -4.46 4.92
C MET A 66 7.40 -3.14 5.71
N SER A 67 7.55 -3.19 7.03
CA SER A 67 7.48 -1.99 7.88
C SER A 67 8.64 -1.02 7.59
N ALA A 68 9.84 -1.55 7.33
CA ALA A 68 11.01 -0.77 6.97
C ALA A 68 10.82 -0.09 5.60
N GLU A 69 10.27 -0.80 4.62
CA GLU A 69 9.98 -0.23 3.30
C GLU A 69 8.89 0.84 3.37
N ILE A 70 7.82 0.61 4.15
CA ILE A 70 6.78 1.63 4.38
C ILE A 70 7.39 2.90 4.99
N ALA A 71 8.28 2.75 5.98
CA ALA A 71 8.95 3.90 6.59
C ALA A 71 9.84 4.65 5.60
N ARG A 72 10.60 3.93 4.77
CA ARG A 72 11.42 4.51 3.69
C ARG A 72 10.55 5.27 2.68
N LEU A 73 9.49 4.64 2.16
CA LEU A 73 8.60 5.25 1.18
C LEU A 73 7.91 6.50 1.73
N LYS A 74 7.48 6.48 3.01
CA LYS A 74 6.90 7.66 3.66
C LYS A 74 7.87 8.83 3.76
N ARG A 75 9.17 8.58 4.00
CA ARG A 75 10.19 9.64 3.98
C ARG A 75 10.35 10.22 2.58
N GLN A 76 10.40 9.38 1.56
CA GLN A 76 10.51 9.84 0.17
C GLN A 76 9.28 10.66 -0.24
N LEU A 77 8.08 10.25 0.14
CA LEU A 77 6.86 11.02 -0.11
C LEU A 77 6.92 12.41 0.53
N ALA A 78 7.31 12.48 1.81
CA ALA A 78 7.45 13.76 2.51
C ALA A 78 8.46 14.70 1.82
N GLU A 79 9.61 14.18 1.42
CA GLU A 79 10.64 14.94 0.70
C GLU A 79 10.12 15.47 -0.65
N ARG A 80 9.42 14.64 -1.43
CA ARG A 80 8.83 15.06 -2.70
C ARG A 80 7.72 16.09 -2.50
N ASP A 81 6.89 15.94 -1.47
CA ASP A 81 5.84 16.91 -1.14
C ASP A 81 6.42 18.28 -0.78
N GLU A 82 7.55 18.31 -0.06
CA GLU A 82 8.29 19.53 0.23
C GLU A 82 8.83 20.20 -1.04
N GLU A 83 9.45 19.42 -1.94
CA GLU A 83 9.91 19.92 -3.24
C GLU A 83 8.78 20.52 -4.07
N LEU A 84 7.64 19.81 -4.17
CA LEU A 84 6.46 20.30 -4.87
C LEU A 84 5.91 21.58 -4.24
N ALA A 85 5.90 21.68 -2.92
CA ALA A 85 5.46 22.88 -2.23
C ALA A 85 6.36 24.09 -2.54
N ILE A 86 7.68 23.90 -2.64
CA ILE A 86 8.62 24.94 -3.04
C ILE A 86 8.36 25.38 -4.49
N LEU A 87 8.23 24.42 -5.41
CA LEU A 87 7.96 24.70 -6.83
C LEU A 87 6.63 25.45 -7.03
N GLN A 88 5.59 25.06 -6.28
CA GLN A 88 4.29 25.71 -6.35
C GLN A 88 4.34 27.14 -5.79
N LYS A 89 5.08 27.39 -4.69
CA LYS A 89 5.34 28.74 -4.17
C LYS A 89 6.10 29.60 -5.19
N ALA A 90 7.09 29.04 -5.87
CA ALA A 90 7.81 29.76 -6.92
C ALA A 90 6.87 30.10 -8.10
N ALA A 91 6.12 29.12 -8.61
CA ALA A 91 5.18 29.30 -9.72
C ALA A 91 4.12 30.38 -9.41
N THR A 92 3.56 30.38 -8.20
CA THR A 92 2.60 31.40 -7.76
C THR A 92 3.22 32.80 -7.67
N TYR A 93 4.45 32.91 -7.17
CA TYR A 93 5.20 34.18 -7.17
C TYR A 93 5.41 34.73 -8.59
N PHE A 94 5.91 33.90 -9.51
CA PHE A 94 6.13 34.30 -10.90
C PHE A 94 4.82 34.70 -11.60
N ALA A 95 3.76 33.92 -11.44
CA ALA A 95 2.44 34.24 -12.01
C ALA A 95 1.88 35.58 -11.47
N LYS A 96 2.07 35.87 -10.18
CA LYS A 96 1.67 37.16 -9.58
C LYS A 96 2.45 38.33 -10.18
N ARG A 97 3.76 38.18 -10.37
CA ARG A 97 4.62 39.24 -10.95
C ARG A 97 4.27 39.53 -12.41
N LEU A 98 3.98 38.50 -13.22
CA LEU A 98 3.51 38.67 -14.60
C LEU A 98 2.17 39.40 -14.68
N LYS A 99 1.23 39.13 -13.76
CA LYS A 99 -0.05 39.86 -13.70
C LYS A 99 0.13 41.35 -13.37
N LEU A 100 1.11 41.68 -12.52
CA LEU A 100 1.42 43.05 -12.15
C LEU A 100 2.12 43.81 -13.30
N SER A 101 3.04 43.18 -14.04
CA SER A 101 3.68 43.80 -15.21
C SER A 101 2.70 44.03 -16.37
N MET A 102 1.77 43.10 -16.59
CA MET A 102 0.71 43.26 -17.58
C MET A 102 -0.33 44.31 -17.19
N SER A 103 -0.59 44.54 -15.90
CA SER A 103 -1.52 45.57 -15.43
C SER A 103 -0.91 46.98 -15.52
N SER A 104 0.40 47.13 -15.32
CA SER A 104 1.11 48.41 -15.51
C SER A 104 1.18 48.82 -17.00
N SER A 105 1.26 47.85 -17.91
CA SER A 105 1.25 48.10 -19.36
C SER A 105 -0.12 48.48 -19.95
N LYS A 106 -1.23 48.33 -19.20
CA LYS A 106 -2.59 48.71 -19.66
C LYS A 106 -2.91 50.20 -19.52
N ASN A 107 -1.99 51.02 -19.00
CA ASN A 107 -2.13 52.47 -18.92
C ASN A 107 -1.39 53.23 -20.04
N ILE A 108 -1.01 52.54 -21.11
CA ILE A 108 -0.67 53.19 -22.37
C ILE A 108 -1.99 53.32 -23.14
N ARG A 109 -2.56 54.52 -23.10
CA ARG A 109 -3.69 54.95 -23.93
C ARG A 109 -3.41 54.53 -25.37
N LEU A 110 -4.10 53.52 -25.89
CA LEU A 110 -4.18 53.28 -27.33
C LEU A 110 -4.95 54.45 -27.97
N SER A 111 -4.26 55.58 -28.16
CA SER A 111 -4.70 56.58 -29.11
C SER A 111 -4.28 56.11 -30.50
N SER A 112 -5.28 55.84 -31.33
CA SER A 112 -5.21 55.67 -32.78
C SER A 112 -4.26 54.60 -33.30
N ILE A 113 -4.78 53.39 -33.53
CA ILE A 113 -4.43 52.66 -34.74
C ILE A 113 -5.72 52.09 -35.35
N SER A 114 -5.94 52.51 -36.59
CA SER A 114 -6.93 52.02 -37.54
C SER A 114 -7.20 50.51 -37.44
N LYS A 115 -8.47 50.15 -37.65
CA LYS A 115 -8.95 48.79 -37.97
C LYS A 115 -7.96 48.06 -38.90
N PRO A 116 -7.73 46.76 -38.67
CA PRO A 116 -7.94 45.82 -39.78
C PRO A 116 -8.64 44.52 -39.37
N CYS A 117 -9.59 44.16 -40.24
CA CYS A 117 -9.96 42.82 -40.72
C CYS A 117 -9.84 41.61 -39.79
N ALA A 118 -11.01 41.02 -39.51
CA ALA A 118 -11.16 39.68 -38.96
C ALA A 118 -10.53 38.63 -39.89
N VAL A 119 -9.52 37.92 -39.40
CA VAL A 119 -9.10 36.62 -39.94
C VAL A 119 -9.27 35.61 -38.81
N TYR A 120 -10.37 34.87 -38.85
CA TYR A 120 -10.59 33.71 -37.99
C TYR A 120 -9.59 32.61 -38.38
N PHE A 121 -8.59 32.37 -37.55
CA PHE A 121 -7.78 31.16 -37.64
C PHE A 121 -8.56 30.01 -36.99
N ARG A 122 -9.27 29.24 -37.82
CA ARG A 122 -10.00 28.03 -37.43
C ARG A 122 -8.98 26.88 -37.33
N LEU A 123 -8.62 26.47 -36.11
CA LEU A 123 -7.89 25.20 -35.92
C LEU A 123 -8.88 24.02 -35.93
N PRO A 124 -8.57 22.92 -36.63
CA PRO A 124 -9.37 21.70 -36.58
C PRO A 124 -9.12 20.95 -35.27
N VAL A 125 -10.21 20.68 -34.54
CA VAL A 125 -10.25 19.69 -33.46
C VAL A 125 -10.13 18.30 -34.10
N ALA A 126 -8.98 17.66 -33.94
CA ALA A 126 -8.82 16.24 -34.23
C ALA A 126 -9.42 15.43 -33.07
N ALA A 127 -10.56 14.79 -33.33
CA ALA A 127 -11.16 13.81 -32.45
C ALA A 127 -10.30 12.53 -32.43
N GLY A 128 -9.66 12.26 -31.30
CA GLY A 128 -9.01 10.98 -31.02
C GLY A 128 -9.91 10.13 -30.12
N THR A 129 -10.59 9.15 -30.73
CA THR A 129 -11.37 8.13 -30.04
C THR A 129 -10.47 6.95 -29.68
N SER A 130 -10.35 6.65 -28.38
CA SER A 130 -9.95 5.35 -27.82
C SER A 130 -10.29 5.43 -26.33
N GLY A 131 -11.37 4.83 -25.83
CA GLY A 131 -11.64 3.41 -25.88
C GLY A 131 -11.14 2.77 -24.59
N ILE A 132 -11.82 2.99 -23.47
CA ILE A 132 -11.66 2.21 -22.24
C ILE A 132 -13.05 1.96 -21.63
N SER A 133 -13.60 0.78 -21.94
CA SER A 133 -14.72 0.21 -21.21
C SER A 133 -14.19 -0.40 -19.91
N VAL A 134 -14.51 0.20 -18.77
CA VAL A 134 -14.34 -0.46 -17.46
C VAL A 134 -15.70 -1.09 -17.11
N VAL A 135 -15.80 -2.41 -17.33
CA VAL A 135 -16.89 -3.23 -16.81
C VAL A 135 -16.53 -3.57 -15.37
N ILE A 136 -17.26 -2.98 -14.43
CA ILE A 136 -17.26 -3.37 -13.01
C ILE A 136 -18.15 -4.61 -12.90
N ARG A 137 -17.61 -5.68 -12.31
CA ARG A 137 -18.34 -6.88 -11.91
C ARG A 137 -18.10 -7.12 -10.43
#